data_AF-A0A2G1WZY2-F1
#
_entry.id   AF-A0A2G1WZY2-F1
#
_cell.length_a   1.000
_cell.length_b   1.000
_cell.length_c   1.000
_cell.angle_alpha   90.00
_cell.angle_beta   90.00
_cell.angle_gamma   90.00
#
_symmetry.space_group_name_H-M   'P 1'
#
loop_
_entity.id
_entity.type
_entity.pdbx_description
1 polymer ?
#
loop_
_entity_poly.entity_id
_entity_poly.type
_entity_poly.pdbx_seq_one_letter_code
_entity_poly.pdbx_strand_id
1 'polypeptide(L)'
;AGPGEYIYPGSGDFQPGAFDLRSFRVLESEEEYRFAFEVENLYDTFGSGVFSPHFFVVYLRDPSVDSGRTTEIGDLSVVTEFDDPWQYRLSANGFAGALVDADGTRIESPEQFADFSSNVAVVSVPKTALGGADISDWEVLPVVGSEDFGAFRDVQVEAGGFVFGGAKADAAGNAPRVIDMITPEGTSQSDALAYDADTLASLPFTPL
;
A
#
# COMPACT_ATOMS: atom_id res chain seq x y z
N ALA A 1 -3.12 12.83 -0.97
CA ALA A 1 -3.64 12.52 0.36
C ALA A 1 -2.49 12.01 1.22
N GLY A 2 -2.76 11.67 2.47
CA GLY A 2 -1.84 11.47 3.59
C GLY A 2 -2.70 11.71 4.85
N PRO A 3 -2.16 12.23 5.96
CA PRO A 3 -3.02 12.71 7.06
C PRO A 3 -3.90 13.93 6.69
N GLY A 4 -3.73 14.48 5.49
CA GLY A 4 -4.54 15.58 4.94
C GLY A 4 -3.72 16.70 4.27
N GLU A 5 -2.40 16.73 4.48
CA GLU A 5 -1.56 17.90 4.15
C GLU A 5 -0.42 17.60 3.16
N TYR A 6 -0.31 16.37 2.66
CA TYR A 6 0.79 15.99 1.77
C TYR A 6 0.69 16.62 0.38
N ILE A 7 1.86 17.02 -0.13
CA ILE A 7 2.04 17.71 -1.40
C ILE A 7 2.77 16.78 -2.36
N TYR A 8 2.25 16.63 -3.57
CA TYR A 8 2.88 15.81 -4.62
C TYR A 8 4.26 16.36 -5.00
N PRO A 9 5.19 15.51 -5.47
CA PRO A 9 6.45 15.98 -6.01
C PRO A 9 6.24 16.88 -7.23
N GLY A 10 7.17 17.80 -7.47
CA GLY A 10 7.06 18.82 -8.52
C GLY A 10 7.30 18.33 -9.95
N SER A 11 7.83 17.11 -10.16
CA SER A 11 8.00 16.55 -11.51
C SER A 11 6.65 16.23 -12.15
N GLY A 12 6.57 16.35 -13.48
CA GLY A 12 5.39 15.95 -14.27
C GLY A 12 5.13 14.44 -14.27
N ASP A 13 6.06 13.64 -13.76
CA ASP A 13 5.89 12.18 -13.57
C ASP A 13 4.83 11.85 -12.51
N PHE A 14 4.53 12.79 -11.61
CA PHE A 14 3.59 12.62 -10.48
C PHE A 14 2.30 13.38 -10.77
N GLN A 15 1.41 12.75 -11.51
CA GLN A 15 0.17 13.35 -11.96
C GLN A 15 -0.87 13.42 -10.83
N PRO A 16 -1.74 14.43 -10.80
CA PRO A 16 -2.85 14.49 -9.85
C PRO A 16 -3.69 13.21 -9.89
N GLY A 17 -4.10 12.74 -8.71
CA GLY A 17 -4.93 11.53 -8.56
C GLY A 17 -4.16 10.21 -8.68
N ALA A 18 -2.84 10.23 -8.95
CA ALA A 18 -2.05 9.00 -9.10
C ALA A 18 -2.21 8.05 -7.92
N PHE A 19 -2.20 8.61 -6.71
CA PHE A 19 -2.22 7.84 -5.46
C PHE A 19 -3.49 8.10 -4.65
N ASP A 20 -4.60 8.43 -5.32
CA ASP A 20 -5.91 8.60 -4.68
C ASP A 20 -6.68 7.28 -4.86
N LEU A 21 -6.73 6.46 -3.80
CA LEU A 21 -7.30 5.12 -3.85
C LEU A 21 -8.83 5.22 -3.78
N ARG A 22 -9.50 4.77 -4.84
CA ARG A 22 -10.96 4.84 -4.98
C ARG A 22 -11.66 3.60 -4.47
N SER A 23 -11.11 2.43 -4.79
CA SER A 23 -11.65 1.17 -4.29
C SER A 23 -10.57 0.10 -4.23
N PHE A 24 -10.81 -0.88 -3.37
CA PHE A 24 -10.04 -2.10 -3.29
C PHE A 24 -11.00 -3.28 -3.27
N ARG A 25 -10.69 -4.33 -4.04
CA ARG A 25 -11.50 -5.55 -4.10
C ARG A 25 -10.61 -6.76 -4.24
N VAL A 26 -11.01 -7.87 -3.64
CA VAL A 26 -10.42 -9.17 -3.91
C VAL A 26 -11.37 -9.99 -4.76
N LEU A 27 -10.88 -10.43 -5.91
CA LEU A 27 -11.60 -11.32 -6.80
C LEU A 27 -10.97 -12.70 -6.71
N GLU A 28 -11.81 -13.72 -6.72
CA GLU A 28 -11.40 -15.11 -6.62
C GLU A 28 -11.67 -15.82 -7.94
N SER A 29 -10.69 -16.60 -8.41
CA SER A 29 -10.86 -17.62 -9.44
C SER A 29 -10.73 -19.01 -8.82
N GLU A 30 -10.78 -20.09 -9.62
CA GLU A 30 -10.51 -21.44 -9.07
C GLU A 30 -9.09 -21.54 -8.49
N GLU A 31 -8.10 -20.87 -9.08
CA GLU A 31 -6.67 -21.06 -8.79
C GLU A 31 -6.00 -19.86 -8.09
N GLU A 32 -6.57 -18.66 -8.19
CA GLU A 32 -5.90 -17.41 -7.81
C GLU A 32 -6.79 -16.48 -6.98
N TYR A 33 -6.13 -15.66 -6.17
CA TYR A 33 -6.68 -14.41 -5.65
C TYR A 33 -6.13 -13.22 -6.45
N ARG A 34 -7.01 -12.29 -6.80
CA ARG A 34 -6.69 -11.09 -7.56
C ARG A 34 -7.05 -9.86 -6.76
N PHE A 35 -6.04 -9.10 -6.38
CA PHE A 35 -6.14 -7.88 -5.58
C PHE A 35 -6.23 -6.69 -6.53
N ALA A 36 -7.42 -6.13 -6.67
CA ALA A 36 -7.71 -5.03 -7.59
C ALA A 36 -7.73 -3.69 -6.83
N PHE A 37 -6.81 -2.81 -7.21
CA PHE A 37 -6.68 -1.44 -6.71
C PHE A 37 -7.16 -0.48 -7.79
N GLU A 38 -8.20 0.30 -7.49
CA GLU A 38 -8.70 1.37 -8.36
C GLU A 38 -8.19 2.71 -7.85
N VAL A 39 -7.53 3.50 -8.69
CA VAL A 39 -7.08 4.86 -8.35
C VAL A 39 -7.75 5.88 -9.25
N GLU A 40 -7.73 7.15 -8.87
CA GLU A 40 -8.28 8.22 -9.72
C GLU A 40 -7.55 8.34 -11.06
N ASN A 41 -6.24 8.09 -11.08
CA ASN A 41 -5.43 8.21 -12.29
C ASN A 41 -4.34 7.12 -12.33
N LEU A 42 -4.54 6.09 -13.18
CA LEU A 42 -3.55 5.04 -13.41
C LEU A 42 -2.84 5.27 -14.75
N TYR A 43 -1.51 5.20 -14.76
CA TYR A 43 -0.70 5.44 -15.96
C TYR A 43 0.67 4.77 -15.82
N ASP A 44 1.50 4.86 -16.87
CA ASP A 44 2.88 4.35 -16.88
C ASP A 44 3.84 5.42 -17.43
N THR A 45 4.45 6.20 -16.52
CA THR A 45 5.39 7.28 -16.89
C THR A 45 6.84 6.81 -17.06
N PHE A 46 7.23 5.73 -16.38
CA PHE A 46 8.57 5.16 -16.40
C PHE A 46 8.74 3.97 -17.36
N GLY A 47 7.72 3.65 -18.15
CA GLY A 47 7.81 2.65 -19.23
C GLY A 47 7.98 1.22 -18.72
N SER A 48 7.35 0.89 -17.58
CA SER A 48 7.32 -0.46 -17.03
C SER A 48 6.54 -1.44 -17.93
N GLY A 49 5.59 -0.93 -18.72
CA GLY A 49 4.62 -1.71 -19.48
C GLY A 49 3.39 -2.11 -18.66
N VAL A 50 3.33 -1.76 -17.37
CA VAL A 50 2.20 -2.08 -16.47
C VAL A 50 1.64 -0.82 -15.81
N PHE A 51 2.36 -0.20 -14.87
CA PHE A 51 1.99 1.08 -14.26
C PHE A 51 3.19 1.71 -13.55
N SER A 52 3.25 3.03 -13.51
CA SER A 52 4.24 3.78 -12.74
C SER A 52 3.81 5.25 -12.64
N PRO A 53 4.10 5.95 -11.53
CA PRO A 53 5.01 5.60 -10.44
C PRO A 53 4.33 4.92 -9.23
N HIS A 54 3.18 4.28 -9.43
CA HIS A 54 2.36 3.68 -8.38
C HIS A 54 3.07 2.54 -7.65
N PHE A 55 2.85 2.49 -6.33
CA PHE A 55 3.20 1.35 -5.49
C PHE A 55 1.98 0.92 -4.68
N PHE A 56 1.46 -0.27 -5.00
CA PHE A 56 0.30 -0.85 -4.34
C PHE A 56 0.76 -1.88 -3.32
N VAL A 57 0.25 -1.78 -2.09
CA VAL A 57 0.56 -2.75 -1.03
C VAL A 57 -0.74 -3.11 -0.31
N VAL A 58 -0.93 -4.38 0.00
CA VAL A 58 -1.97 -4.83 0.91
C VAL A 58 -1.38 -5.78 1.94
N TYR A 59 -1.69 -5.53 3.21
CA TYR A 59 -1.42 -6.46 4.30
C TYR A 59 -2.67 -7.31 4.52
N LEU A 60 -2.47 -8.61 4.74
CA LEU A 60 -3.53 -9.58 4.95
C LEU A 60 -3.44 -10.13 6.37
N ARG A 61 -4.60 -10.20 7.02
CA ARG A 61 -4.76 -10.66 8.39
C ARG A 61 -5.84 -11.73 8.45
N ASP A 62 -5.48 -12.90 8.96
CA ASP A 62 -6.43 -13.88 9.46
C ASP A 62 -6.74 -13.55 10.94
N PRO A 63 -7.95 -13.04 11.27
CA PRO A 63 -8.28 -12.67 12.65
C PRO A 63 -8.46 -13.88 13.58
N SER A 64 -8.45 -15.11 13.04
CA SER A 64 -8.60 -16.34 13.83
C SER A 64 -7.29 -16.86 14.43
N VAL A 65 -6.16 -16.26 14.08
CA VAL A 65 -4.82 -16.66 14.54
C VAL A 65 -4.12 -15.55 15.33
N ASP A 66 -3.36 -15.96 16.35
CA ASP A 66 -2.57 -15.02 17.18
C ASP A 66 -1.15 -14.79 16.65
N SER A 67 -0.81 -15.31 15.46
CA SER A 67 0.51 -15.16 14.83
C SER A 67 0.61 -13.84 14.07
N GLY A 68 1.80 -13.51 13.56
CA GLY A 68 2.02 -12.34 12.72
C GLY A 68 2.81 -11.25 13.41
N ARG A 69 2.68 -10.03 12.89
CA ARG A 69 3.51 -8.87 13.26
C ARG A 69 2.69 -7.59 13.23
N THR A 70 2.95 -6.67 14.16
CA THR A 70 2.33 -5.33 14.25
C THR A 70 3.27 -4.19 13.84
N THR A 71 4.44 -4.52 13.28
CA THR A 71 5.46 -3.57 12.82
C THR A 71 5.69 -3.75 11.33
N GLU A 72 6.50 -2.87 10.75
CA GLU A 72 7.03 -3.09 9.40
C GLU A 72 8.22 -4.09 9.41
N ILE A 73 8.65 -4.53 8.21
CA ILE A 73 9.72 -5.53 8.04
C ILE A 73 11.12 -4.89 8.00
N GLY A 74 11.24 -3.71 7.41
CA GLY A 74 12.47 -2.95 7.20
C GLY A 74 12.76 -2.64 5.73
N ASP A 75 11.91 -3.09 4.80
CA ASP A 75 12.24 -3.16 3.37
C ASP A 75 11.50 -2.14 2.49
N LEU A 76 10.26 -1.79 2.83
CA LEU A 76 9.46 -0.82 2.04
C LEU A 76 9.63 0.63 2.51
N SER A 77 10.40 0.86 3.57
CA SER A 77 10.52 2.17 4.23
C SER A 77 9.17 2.77 4.64
N VAL A 78 8.18 1.93 4.98
CA VAL A 78 6.92 2.41 5.55
C VAL A 78 7.19 2.87 6.98
N VAL A 79 6.63 4.01 7.38
CA VAL A 79 6.87 4.64 8.69
C VAL A 79 5.55 4.62 9.47
N THR A 80 5.15 3.42 9.89
CA THR A 80 3.86 3.15 10.55
C THR A 80 3.95 1.96 11.50
N GLU A 81 3.01 1.89 12.43
CA GLU A 81 2.62 0.68 13.15
C GLU A 81 1.29 0.15 12.60
N PHE A 82 0.85 -0.99 13.13
CA PHE A 82 -0.39 -1.65 12.73
C PHE A 82 -1.22 -1.93 13.97
N ASP A 83 -2.52 -1.67 13.92
CA ASP A 83 -3.45 -1.89 15.05
C ASP A 83 -3.48 -3.37 15.48
N ASP A 84 -3.22 -4.25 14.51
CA ASP A 84 -3.43 -5.68 14.61
C ASP A 84 -2.33 -6.46 13.86
N PRO A 85 -1.96 -7.67 14.31
CA PRO A 85 -0.95 -8.45 13.62
C PRO A 85 -1.42 -8.90 12.23
N TRP A 86 -0.53 -8.75 11.25
CA TRP A 86 -0.69 -9.29 9.89
C TRP A 86 0.23 -10.49 9.66
N GLN A 87 -0.18 -11.39 8.77
CA GLN A 87 0.58 -12.61 8.45
C GLN A 87 1.21 -12.56 7.06
N TYR A 88 0.61 -11.83 6.13
CA TYR A 88 1.13 -11.69 4.77
C TYR A 88 1.11 -10.23 4.30
N ARG A 89 2.06 -9.89 3.43
CA ARG A 89 2.05 -8.62 2.71
C ARG A 89 2.28 -8.85 1.22
N LEU A 90 1.35 -8.37 0.41
CA LEU A 90 1.48 -8.32 -1.05
C LEU A 90 1.83 -6.89 -1.46
N SER A 91 2.92 -6.71 -2.20
CA SER A 91 3.36 -5.41 -2.71
C SER A 91 3.68 -5.50 -4.19
N ALA A 92 3.34 -4.48 -4.98
CA ALA A 92 3.64 -4.43 -6.41
C ALA A 92 3.82 -3.00 -6.94
N ASN A 93 4.90 -2.80 -7.69
CA ASN A 93 5.09 -1.70 -8.62
C ASN A 93 5.05 -2.25 -10.07
N GLY A 94 5.17 -1.41 -11.09
CA GLY A 94 5.14 -1.87 -12.48
C GLY A 94 6.32 -2.73 -12.92
N PHE A 95 7.41 -2.78 -12.15
CA PHE A 95 8.63 -3.52 -12.48
C PHE A 95 8.76 -4.84 -11.72
N ALA A 96 8.21 -4.90 -10.50
CA ALA A 96 8.32 -6.06 -9.61
C ALA A 96 7.21 -6.08 -8.56
N GLY A 97 6.95 -7.26 -8.02
CA GLY A 97 6.13 -7.43 -6.83
C GLY A 97 6.65 -8.51 -5.90
N ALA A 98 6.02 -8.66 -4.74
CA ALA A 98 6.38 -9.63 -3.72
C ALA A 98 5.15 -10.00 -2.89
N LEU A 99 4.96 -11.29 -2.64
CA LEU A 99 4.24 -11.78 -1.47
C LEU A 99 5.27 -12.24 -0.44
N VAL A 100 5.17 -11.71 0.77
CA VAL A 100 6.03 -12.09 1.91
C VAL A 100 5.18 -12.51 3.11
N ASP A 101 5.74 -13.35 3.98
CA ASP A 101 5.20 -13.58 5.32
C ASP A 101 5.63 -12.49 6.32
N ALA A 102 5.13 -12.60 7.55
CA ALA A 102 5.44 -11.71 8.68
C ALA A 102 6.94 -11.64 9.04
N ASP A 103 7.71 -12.68 8.73
CA ASP A 103 9.17 -12.72 8.95
C ASP A 103 9.95 -12.05 7.82
N GLY A 104 9.28 -11.64 6.74
CA GLY A 104 9.89 -11.08 5.53
C GLY A 104 10.39 -12.14 4.55
N THR A 105 10.04 -13.42 4.75
CA THR A 105 10.37 -14.48 3.79
C THR A 105 9.52 -14.30 2.55
N ARG A 106 10.17 -14.23 1.39
CA ARG A 106 9.47 -14.21 0.10
C ARG A 106 8.82 -15.55 -0.18
N ILE A 107 7.52 -15.53 -0.42
CA ILE A 107 6.71 -16.69 -0.78
C ILE A 107 6.56 -16.78 -2.29
N GLU A 108 6.17 -15.66 -2.93
CA GLU A 108 5.81 -15.64 -4.34
C GLU A 108 6.14 -14.29 -5.01
N SER A 109 6.31 -14.33 -6.33
CA SER A 109 6.30 -13.18 -7.22
C SER A 109 4.91 -13.07 -7.86
N PRO A 110 4.11 -12.05 -7.51
CA PRO A 110 2.79 -11.91 -8.12
C PRO A 110 2.87 -11.57 -9.60
N GLU A 111 1.79 -11.80 -10.32
CA GLU A 111 1.57 -11.22 -11.65
C GLU A 111 0.91 -9.84 -11.51
N GLN A 112 1.31 -8.87 -12.34
CA GLN A 112 0.70 -7.54 -12.38
C GLN A 112 0.04 -7.27 -13.73
N PHE A 113 -1.11 -6.62 -13.69
CA PHE A 113 -1.85 -6.16 -14.87
C PHE A 113 -2.44 -4.77 -14.60
N ALA A 114 -2.60 -3.96 -15.64
CA ALA A 114 -3.26 -2.67 -15.58
C ALA A 114 -4.37 -2.57 -16.63
N ASP A 115 -5.54 -2.10 -16.21
CA ASP A 115 -6.58 -1.57 -17.06
C ASP A 115 -6.63 -0.04 -16.92
N PHE A 116 -5.92 0.65 -17.81
CA PHE A 116 -5.90 2.12 -17.83
C PHE A 116 -7.25 2.75 -18.20
N SER A 117 -8.19 1.99 -18.78
CA SER A 117 -9.51 2.54 -19.13
C SER A 117 -10.42 2.67 -17.92
N SER A 118 -10.22 1.82 -16.91
CA SER A 118 -10.95 1.83 -15.65
C SER A 118 -10.08 2.29 -14.46
N ASN A 119 -8.82 2.63 -14.70
CA ASN A 119 -7.81 2.95 -13.69
C ASN A 119 -7.61 1.86 -12.62
N VAL A 120 -7.66 0.59 -13.03
CA VAL A 120 -7.52 -0.55 -12.12
C VAL A 120 -6.17 -1.25 -12.33
N ALA A 121 -5.39 -1.37 -11.27
CA ALA A 121 -4.23 -2.26 -11.19
C ALA A 121 -4.63 -3.56 -10.50
N VAL A 122 -4.28 -4.71 -11.08
CA VAL A 122 -4.53 -6.02 -10.50
C VAL A 122 -3.21 -6.68 -10.17
N VAL A 123 -3.10 -7.19 -8.95
CA VAL A 123 -1.97 -7.99 -8.47
C VAL A 123 -2.49 -9.38 -8.11
N SER A 124 -1.97 -10.42 -8.76
CA SER A 124 -2.50 -11.79 -8.65
C SER A 124 -1.49 -12.72 -7.99
N VAL A 125 -1.97 -13.62 -7.12
CA VAL A 125 -1.18 -14.72 -6.55
C VAL A 125 -1.99 -16.02 -6.57
N PRO A 126 -1.34 -17.19 -6.72
CA PRO A 126 -2.03 -18.47 -6.58
C PRO A 126 -2.49 -18.66 -5.14
N LYS A 127 -3.66 -19.30 -4.93
CA LYS A 127 -4.20 -19.56 -3.58
C LYS A 127 -3.24 -20.36 -2.70
N THR A 128 -2.45 -21.23 -3.30
CA THR A 128 -1.43 -22.02 -2.59
C THR A 128 -0.36 -21.17 -1.93
N ALA A 129 -0.12 -19.95 -2.41
CA ALA A 129 0.81 -19.01 -1.78
C ALA A 129 0.30 -18.49 -0.42
N LEU A 130 -1.02 -18.52 -0.19
CA LEU A 130 -1.65 -18.25 1.12
C LEU A 130 -1.99 -19.57 1.85
N GLY A 131 -1.20 -20.62 1.62
CA GLY A 131 -1.41 -21.94 2.23
C GLY A 131 -2.68 -22.66 1.76
N GLY A 132 -3.35 -22.17 0.71
CA GLY A 132 -4.64 -22.67 0.27
C GLY A 132 -5.81 -22.24 1.17
N ALA A 133 -5.62 -21.20 1.99
CA ALA A 133 -6.68 -20.66 2.84
C ALA A 133 -7.81 -20.02 2.02
N ASP A 134 -9.04 -20.17 2.52
CA ASP A 134 -10.16 -19.32 2.15
C ASP A 134 -10.02 -18.01 2.95
N ILE A 135 -9.87 -16.90 2.23
CA ILE A 135 -9.61 -15.58 2.84
C ILE A 135 -10.88 -14.73 2.96
N SER A 136 -12.07 -15.29 2.71
CA SER A 136 -13.32 -14.53 2.74
C SER A 136 -13.65 -13.91 4.10
N ASP A 137 -13.16 -14.51 5.20
CA ASP A 137 -13.31 -13.99 6.57
C ASP A 137 -12.05 -13.22 7.06
N TRP A 138 -11.09 -12.94 6.17
CA TRP A 138 -9.89 -12.19 6.52
C TRP A 138 -10.12 -10.68 6.51
N GLU A 139 -9.21 -9.98 7.16
CA GLU A 139 -9.14 -8.53 7.15
C GLU A 139 -7.92 -8.08 6.31
N VAL A 140 -8.02 -6.90 5.71
CA VAL A 140 -7.03 -6.35 4.80
C VAL A 140 -6.73 -4.90 5.10
N LEU A 141 -5.54 -4.48 4.71
CA LEU A 141 -5.09 -3.10 4.82
C LEU A 141 -4.47 -2.68 3.48
N PRO A 142 -5.29 -2.22 2.53
CA PRO A 142 -4.81 -1.78 1.22
C PRO A 142 -4.35 -0.32 1.29
N VAL A 143 -3.14 -0.07 0.80
CA VAL A 143 -2.49 1.24 0.74
C VAL A 143 -1.89 1.49 -0.63
N VAL A 144 -1.77 2.76 -0.99
CA VAL A 144 -1.08 3.22 -2.19
C VAL A 144 -0.08 4.33 -1.84
N GLY A 145 1.01 4.37 -2.60
CA GLY A 145 1.95 5.46 -2.60
C GLY A 145 2.75 5.49 -3.90
N SER A 146 3.87 6.20 -3.89
CA SER A 146 4.79 6.19 -5.02
C SER A 146 5.95 5.25 -4.76
N GLU A 147 6.33 4.50 -5.79
CA GLU A 147 7.54 3.70 -5.78
C GLU A 147 8.79 4.59 -5.85
N ASP A 148 9.85 4.16 -5.15
CA ASP A 148 11.21 4.65 -5.27
C ASP A 148 12.20 3.49 -5.05
N PHE A 149 12.65 2.89 -6.15
CA PHE A 149 13.61 1.77 -6.17
C PHE A 149 13.22 0.58 -5.26
N GLY A 150 11.94 0.19 -5.31
CA GLY A 150 11.39 -0.94 -4.55
C GLY A 150 10.85 -0.60 -3.15
N ALA A 151 10.89 0.67 -2.73
CA ALA A 151 10.31 1.14 -1.47
C ALA A 151 9.31 2.29 -1.71
N PHE A 152 8.63 2.74 -0.66
CA PHE A 152 7.84 3.97 -0.72
C PHE A 152 8.75 5.20 -0.79
N ARG A 153 8.46 6.06 -1.76
CA ARG A 153 9.05 7.39 -1.92
C ARG A 153 8.86 8.23 -0.65
N ASP A 154 9.91 8.97 -0.31
CA ASP A 154 9.97 9.75 0.92
C ASP A 154 8.97 10.93 0.97
N VAL A 155 8.62 11.32 2.20
CA VAL A 155 7.81 12.51 2.50
C VAL A 155 8.63 13.43 3.39
N GLN A 156 8.91 14.63 2.90
CA GLN A 156 9.69 15.65 3.61
C GLN A 156 8.81 16.83 3.98
N VAL A 157 9.37 17.77 4.73
CA VAL A 157 8.66 19.01 5.10
C VAL A 157 8.29 19.79 3.84
N GLU A 158 9.26 19.97 2.95
CA GLU A 158 9.09 20.66 1.67
C GLU A 158 9.09 19.65 0.52
N ALA A 159 8.21 19.85 -0.45
CA ALA A 159 8.17 19.00 -1.65
C ALA A 159 9.41 19.23 -2.53
N GLY A 160 9.97 18.13 -3.04
CA GLY A 160 11.05 18.14 -4.03
C GLY A 160 10.55 17.81 -5.43
N GLY A 161 11.46 17.67 -6.40
CA GLY A 161 11.10 17.20 -7.74
C GLY A 161 10.57 15.75 -7.75
N PHE A 162 11.13 14.89 -6.89
CA PHE A 162 10.83 13.45 -6.78
C PHE A 162 10.61 13.02 -5.32
N VAL A 163 10.18 13.94 -4.46
CA VAL A 163 9.94 13.71 -3.04
C VAL A 163 8.66 14.44 -2.64
N PHE A 164 7.78 13.79 -1.88
CA PHE A 164 6.56 14.42 -1.39
C PHE A 164 6.90 15.48 -0.33
N GLY A 165 6.04 16.48 -0.20
CA GLY A 165 6.09 17.47 0.87
C GLY A 165 4.97 17.30 1.88
N GLY A 166 4.96 18.13 2.92
CA GLY A 166 3.89 18.18 3.92
C GLY A 166 4.13 17.35 5.18
N ALA A 167 5.36 16.87 5.41
CA ALA A 167 5.71 16.32 6.71
C ALA A 167 5.73 17.43 7.79
N LYS A 168 5.30 17.10 9.01
CA LYS A 168 5.38 18.00 10.17
C LYS A 168 6.85 18.25 10.50
N ALA A 169 7.27 19.51 10.58
CA ALA A 169 8.67 19.86 10.71
C ALA A 169 9.37 19.30 11.97
N ASP A 170 8.63 19.16 13.07
CA ASP A 170 9.06 18.57 14.33
C ASP A 170 8.93 17.04 14.40
N ALA A 171 8.29 16.42 13.40
CA ALA A 171 8.01 14.99 13.35
C ALA A 171 8.32 14.36 11.97
N ALA A 172 9.21 14.97 11.18
CA ALA A 172 9.44 14.55 9.79
C ALA A 172 9.92 13.09 9.69
N GLY A 173 10.64 12.59 10.68
CA GLY A 173 11.08 11.19 10.74
C GLY A 173 9.96 10.18 10.99
N ASN A 174 8.79 10.64 11.45
CA ASN A 174 7.61 9.81 11.76
C ASN A 174 6.51 9.95 10.69
N ALA A 175 6.77 10.69 9.61
CA ALA A 175 5.78 10.92 8.56
C ALA A 175 5.51 9.60 7.80
N PRO A 176 4.27 9.07 7.81
CA PRO A 176 3.94 7.87 7.05
C PRO A 176 4.15 8.15 5.57
N ARG A 177 4.74 7.17 4.86
CA ARG A 177 4.97 7.25 3.40
C ARG A 177 3.82 6.67 2.56
N VAL A 178 2.79 6.19 3.25
CA VAL A 178 1.49 5.86 2.66
C VAL A 178 0.81 7.17 2.25
N ILE A 179 0.38 7.24 0.99
CA ILE A 179 -0.29 8.43 0.45
C ILE A 179 -1.81 8.29 0.56
N ASP A 180 -2.35 7.09 0.40
CA ASP A 180 -3.78 6.84 0.58
C ASP A 180 -4.05 5.37 0.96
N MET A 181 -5.21 5.10 1.54
CA MET A 181 -5.64 3.81 2.06
C MET A 181 -7.17 3.69 2.12
N ILE A 182 -7.67 2.44 2.06
CA ILE A 182 -9.06 2.18 2.47
C ILE A 182 -9.10 1.96 3.97
N THR A 183 -9.92 2.73 4.68
CA THR A 183 -10.14 2.60 6.12
C THR A 183 -11.43 1.83 6.43
N PRO A 184 -11.52 1.15 7.60
CA PRO A 184 -12.77 0.54 8.03
C PRO A 184 -13.83 1.59 8.35
N GLU A 185 -15.10 1.16 8.38
CA GLU A 185 -16.22 2.02 8.74
C GLU A 185 -16.00 2.71 10.09
N GLY A 186 -16.24 4.02 10.13
CA GLY A 186 -16.08 4.82 11.35
C GLY A 186 -14.67 5.33 11.62
N THR A 187 -13.66 4.93 10.84
CA THR A 187 -12.29 5.47 10.93
C THR A 187 -11.98 6.35 9.72
N SER A 188 -11.53 7.58 9.97
CA SER A 188 -11.07 8.45 8.89
C SER A 188 -9.61 8.15 8.54
N GLN A 189 -9.23 8.34 7.28
CA GLN A 189 -7.82 8.24 6.87
C GLN A 189 -6.93 9.24 7.62
N SER A 190 -7.44 10.45 7.90
CA SER A 190 -6.68 11.44 8.67
C SER A 190 -6.35 10.95 10.09
N ASP A 191 -7.25 10.18 10.71
CA ASP A 191 -7.01 9.60 12.03
C ASP A 191 -6.03 8.42 11.93
N ALA A 192 -6.22 7.52 10.96
CA ALA A 192 -5.33 6.37 10.73
C ALA A 192 -3.88 6.77 10.38
N LEU A 193 -3.72 7.86 9.63
CA LEU A 193 -2.42 8.40 9.23
C LEU A 193 -1.90 9.50 10.16
N ALA A 194 -2.55 9.73 11.30
CA ALA A 194 -2.11 10.73 12.27
C ALA A 194 -0.79 10.29 12.93
N TYR A 195 0.17 11.21 13.01
CA TYR A 195 1.47 11.00 13.65
C TYR A 195 1.93 12.28 14.32
N ASP A 196 2.89 12.18 15.25
CA ASP A 196 3.59 13.32 15.83
C ASP A 196 5.04 12.97 16.16
N ALA A 197 5.73 13.79 16.94
CA ALA A 197 7.15 13.60 17.25
C ALA A 197 7.42 12.33 18.08
N ASP A 198 6.41 11.84 18.80
CA ASP A 198 6.53 10.73 19.76
C ASP A 198 5.77 9.48 19.31
N THR A 199 4.87 9.60 18.33
CA THR A 199 3.98 8.52 17.87
C THR A 199 3.98 8.35 16.36
N LEU A 200 4.01 7.10 15.91
CA LEU A 200 3.80 6.71 14.52
C LEU A 200 2.30 6.60 14.22
N ALA A 201 1.96 6.74 12.95
CA ALA A 201 0.62 6.38 12.47
C ALA A 201 0.38 4.87 12.68
N SER A 202 -0.80 4.51 13.16
CA SER A 202 -1.21 3.11 13.35
C SER A 202 -2.32 2.77 12.38
N LEU A 203 -2.05 1.81 11.50
CA LEU A 203 -2.94 1.52 10.38
C LEU A 203 -3.97 0.44 10.77
N PRO A 204 -5.28 0.71 10.61
CA PRO A 204 -6.35 -0.26 10.88
C PRO A 204 -6.60 -1.20 9.70
N PHE A 205 -7.06 -2.41 10.01
CA PHE A 205 -7.55 -3.36 9.01
C PHE A 205 -9.05 -3.17 8.75
N THR A 206 -9.49 -3.48 7.53
CA THR A 206 -10.90 -3.58 7.15
C THR A 206 -11.25 -5.01 6.78
N PRO A 207 -12.44 -5.53 7.14
CA PRO A 207 -12.93 -6.79 6.58
C PRO A 207 -12.96 -6.75 5.04
N LEU A 208 -12.76 -7.91 4.41
CA LEU A 208 -12.85 -8.10 2.96
C LEU A 208 -14.26 -7.96 2.38
#